data_AF-A0A3K3IVH9-F1
#
_entry.id   AF-A0A3K3IVH9-F1
#
_cell.length_a   1.000
_cell.length_b   1.000
_cell.length_c   1.000
_cell.angle_alpha   90.00
_cell.angle_beta   90.00
_cell.angle_gamma   90.00
#
_symmetry.space_group_name_H-M   'P 1'
#
loop_
_entity.id
_entity.type
_entity.pdbx_description
1 polymer ?
#
loop_
_entity_poly.entity_id
_entity_poly.type
_entity_poly.pdbx_seq_one_letter_code
_entity_poly.pdbx_strand_id
1 'polypeptide(L)'
;MIHAFIKKGCFQDSVSLMIISRKLSESENVDDVSVMMGTPANKALLDTTGFWHDDFNNATPNDICVAIRSEAADAGIAQAIMQQLEEALKQLAQGSGSSQALTQVRRWDSACQKLPDASLALISVAGEYAAELANQALDRNLNVMMFSDNVTLEDEIQLKTRAREKGLLVMGPDCGTSMIAGTPLAFANVIPEGNIGVIGASGTGIQELCSQIALAGEGITHAIGLGGRDLSREVSGISALTALEMLSADEKSEVLAFVSKPPAEAVRLKIVNAMKATGKPTVALFLGYTPAVARDENVWFASSLDEAARLACLLSRVTARRNAIAPVSSGFICGLYTGGTLAAEAAGLLAGHLGVEADDTHQHGMMLDADGHQILDLGDDFYTVGRPHPMIDPTLRNLLIADLGAKPQVRVLLLDVVIGFGATADPAASLVSAWQKACAARPDNQPLYAIATVTGTERDPQCRSQQIATLEDAGIAVVSSLPEATLLAAALIHPLSPATQQHTPSLLENVAVINIGLRSFALALQSASKPVVHYQWSPVAGGNKKLARLLERLQ
;
A
#
# COMPACT_ATOMS: atom_id res chain seq x y z
N MET A 1 49.03 0.11 -3.45
CA MET A 1 49.09 0.95 -4.66
C MET A 1 47.77 0.83 -5.42
N ILE A 2 47.46 1.80 -6.28
CA ILE A 2 46.27 1.73 -7.15
C ILE A 2 46.71 1.34 -8.56
N HIS A 3 46.25 0.19 -9.04
CA HIS A 3 46.31 -0.19 -10.44
C HIS A 3 45.00 0.20 -11.11
N ALA A 4 45.02 0.56 -12.40
CA ALA A 4 43.80 0.96 -13.09
C ALA A 4 43.79 0.56 -14.57
N PHE A 5 42.59 0.42 -15.12
CA PHE A 5 42.38 0.35 -16.56
C PHE A 5 40.98 0.85 -16.94
N ILE A 6 40.77 1.13 -18.23
CA ILE A 6 39.50 1.59 -18.77
C ILE A 6 38.98 0.60 -19.81
N LYS A 7 37.74 0.11 -19.63
CA LYS A 7 37.01 -0.63 -20.67
C LYS A 7 36.20 0.36 -21.50
N LYS A 8 36.64 0.59 -22.74
CA LYS A 8 36.02 1.55 -23.66
C LYS A 8 34.69 1.05 -24.24
N GLY A 9 33.73 1.97 -24.39
CA GLY A 9 32.49 1.75 -25.14
C GLY A 9 31.57 0.67 -24.58
N CYS A 10 31.61 0.45 -23.26
CA CYS A 10 30.79 -0.52 -22.56
C CYS A 10 29.95 0.21 -21.53
N PHE A 11 28.71 0.57 -21.88
CA PHE A 11 27.78 1.15 -20.91
C PHE A 11 27.14 0.04 -20.09
N GLN A 12 27.26 0.14 -18.77
CA GLN A 12 26.60 -0.75 -17.80
C GLN A 12 26.00 0.09 -16.69
N ASP A 13 24.94 -0.42 -16.08
CA ASP A 13 24.32 0.26 -14.95
C ASP A 13 25.15 0.12 -13.67
N SER A 14 24.98 1.08 -12.76
CA SER A 14 25.76 1.15 -11.51
C SER A 14 25.58 -0.07 -10.62
N VAL A 15 24.40 -0.71 -10.61
CA VAL A 15 24.14 -1.88 -9.76
C VAL A 15 24.90 -3.10 -10.27
N SER A 16 24.83 -3.36 -11.58
CA SER A 16 25.61 -4.40 -12.24
C SER A 16 27.11 -4.21 -11.99
N LEU A 17 27.60 -2.97 -12.12
CA LEU A 17 29.00 -2.66 -11.84
C LEU A 17 29.36 -2.84 -10.36
N MET A 18 28.48 -2.47 -9.42
CA MET A 18 28.72 -2.69 -7.98
C MET A 18 28.78 -4.18 -7.62
N ILE A 19 27.93 -5.03 -8.22
CA ILE A 19 27.97 -6.48 -8.03
C ILE A 19 29.28 -7.04 -8.56
N ILE A 20 29.69 -6.61 -9.76
CA ILE A 20 30.98 -6.99 -10.34
C ILE A 20 32.13 -6.50 -9.44
N SER A 21 32.07 -5.26 -8.95
CA SER A 21 33.05 -4.67 -8.04
C SER A 21 33.27 -5.56 -6.83
N ARG A 22 32.19 -5.94 -6.13
CA ARG A 22 32.26 -6.82 -4.96
C ARG A 22 32.86 -8.18 -5.30
N LYS A 23 32.42 -8.81 -6.40
CA LYS A 23 32.95 -10.10 -6.86
C LYS A 23 34.45 -10.01 -7.18
N LEU A 24 34.90 -8.92 -7.80
CA LEU A 24 36.30 -8.72 -8.13
C LEU A 24 37.15 -8.43 -6.88
N SER A 25 36.60 -7.74 -5.88
CA SER A 25 37.26 -7.54 -4.57
C SER A 25 37.51 -8.84 -3.80
N GLU A 26 36.86 -9.95 -4.15
CA GLU A 26 37.11 -11.28 -3.56
C GLU A 26 38.33 -12.00 -4.19
N SER A 27 38.99 -11.39 -5.18
CA SER A 27 40.16 -11.98 -5.86
C SER A 27 41.40 -12.05 -4.97
N GLU A 28 42.16 -13.15 -5.07
CA GLU A 28 43.47 -13.27 -4.40
C GLU A 28 44.42 -12.14 -4.81
N ASN A 29 45.17 -11.60 -3.83
CA ASN A 29 46.15 -10.52 -3.99
C ASN A 29 45.59 -9.12 -4.30
N VAL A 30 44.29 -8.90 -4.04
CA VAL A 30 43.63 -7.60 -4.16
C VAL A 30 42.97 -7.24 -2.83
N ASP A 31 43.16 -6.01 -2.37
CA ASP A 31 42.53 -5.50 -1.15
C ASP A 31 41.08 -5.07 -1.43
N ASP A 32 40.89 -4.36 -2.54
CA ASP A 32 39.58 -3.90 -2.98
C ASP A 32 39.58 -3.49 -4.47
N VAL A 33 38.46 -3.65 -5.15
CA VAL A 33 38.24 -3.22 -6.54
C VAL A 33 37.03 -2.30 -6.59
N SER A 34 37.20 -1.14 -7.23
CA SER A 34 36.11 -0.23 -7.57
C SER A 34 35.86 -0.22 -9.08
N VAL A 35 34.66 -0.62 -9.49
CA VAL A 35 34.21 -0.60 -10.89
C VAL A 35 33.08 0.40 -11.04
N MET A 36 33.27 1.46 -11.83
CA MET A 36 32.28 2.52 -12.02
C MET A 36 32.23 3.03 -13.46
N MET A 37 31.10 3.61 -13.87
CA MET A 37 31.05 4.34 -15.14
C MET A 37 31.89 5.62 -15.07
N GLY A 38 32.53 6.00 -16.18
CA GLY A 38 33.37 7.20 -16.31
C GLY A 38 32.62 8.54 -16.32
N THR A 39 31.51 8.65 -15.58
CA THR A 39 30.77 9.90 -15.38
C THR A 39 31.52 10.86 -14.44
N PRO A 40 31.34 12.19 -14.55
CA PRO A 40 31.97 13.16 -13.65
C PRO A 40 31.71 12.88 -12.16
N ALA A 41 30.47 12.51 -11.79
CA ALA A 41 30.10 12.20 -10.40
C ALA A 41 30.89 10.99 -9.85
N ASN A 42 30.92 9.88 -10.59
CA ASN A 42 31.69 8.69 -10.19
C ASN A 42 33.20 8.95 -10.15
N LYS A 43 33.74 9.78 -11.06
CA LYS A 43 35.15 10.19 -11.02
C LYS A 43 35.48 10.96 -9.73
N ALA A 44 34.62 11.89 -9.33
CA ALA A 44 34.77 12.58 -8.04
C ALA A 44 34.66 11.61 -6.85
N LEU A 45 33.82 10.57 -6.95
CA LEU A 45 33.72 9.52 -5.94
C LEU A 45 35.00 8.68 -5.86
N LEU A 46 35.59 8.27 -6.98
CA LEU A 46 36.88 7.56 -7.03
C LEU A 46 38.01 8.39 -6.41
N ASP A 47 38.00 9.70 -6.63
CA ASP A 47 38.97 10.63 -6.01
C ASP A 47 38.82 10.70 -4.49
N THR A 48 37.61 11.02 -4.01
CA THR A 48 37.33 11.15 -2.58
C THR A 48 37.49 9.85 -1.79
N THR A 49 37.31 8.69 -2.41
CA THR A 49 37.47 7.36 -1.78
C THR A 49 38.88 6.78 -1.89
N GLY A 50 39.82 7.53 -2.47
CA GLY A 50 41.23 7.12 -2.58
C GLY A 50 41.48 6.03 -3.63
N PHE A 51 40.61 5.90 -4.63
CA PHE A 51 40.74 4.99 -5.78
C PHE A 51 41.16 5.71 -7.06
N TRP A 52 41.59 6.97 -6.98
CA TRP A 52 41.97 7.74 -8.17
C TRP A 52 43.19 7.17 -8.90
N HIS A 53 43.14 7.27 -10.22
CA HIS A 53 44.27 7.03 -11.11
C HIS A 53 44.19 7.98 -12.32
N ASP A 54 45.32 8.50 -12.79
CA ASP A 54 45.38 9.52 -13.85
C ASP A 54 44.80 9.05 -15.20
N ASP A 55 44.80 7.75 -15.45
CA ASP A 55 44.18 7.16 -16.64
C ASP A 55 42.70 7.55 -16.80
N PHE A 56 41.98 7.72 -15.68
CA PHE A 56 40.55 8.05 -15.68
C PHE A 56 40.24 9.44 -16.25
N ASN A 57 41.24 10.31 -16.41
CA ASN A 57 41.06 11.58 -17.15
C ASN A 57 40.50 11.35 -18.57
N ASN A 58 40.89 10.24 -19.21
CA ASN A 58 40.49 9.91 -20.57
C ASN A 58 39.18 9.09 -20.66
N ALA A 59 38.56 8.73 -19.55
CA ALA A 59 37.30 7.99 -19.54
C ALA A 59 36.11 8.90 -19.86
N THR A 60 35.15 8.40 -20.64
CA THR A 60 33.87 9.05 -20.90
C THR A 60 32.74 8.38 -20.10
N PRO A 61 31.57 9.01 -19.97
CA PRO A 61 30.35 8.37 -19.48
C PRO A 61 29.95 7.03 -20.14
N ASN A 62 30.52 6.67 -21.29
CA ASN A 62 30.30 5.38 -21.96
C ASN A 62 31.39 4.33 -21.70
N ASP A 63 32.34 4.65 -20.82
CA ASP A 63 33.46 3.78 -20.46
C ASP A 63 33.35 3.31 -19.01
N ILE A 64 33.85 2.11 -18.71
CA ILE A 64 33.99 1.61 -17.34
C ILE A 64 35.40 1.92 -16.85
N CYS A 65 35.50 2.62 -15.72
CA CYS A 65 36.71 2.82 -14.94
C CYS A 65 36.84 1.68 -13.92
N VAL A 66 38.01 1.05 -13.87
CA VAL A 66 38.33 0.01 -12.89
C VAL A 66 39.56 0.45 -12.11
N ALA A 67 39.42 0.62 -10.80
CA ALA A 67 40.49 0.91 -9.87
C ALA A 67 40.70 -0.29 -8.94
N ILE A 68 41.94 -0.71 -8.76
CA ILE A 68 42.31 -1.92 -8.01
C ILE A 68 43.33 -1.52 -6.95
N ARG A 69 42.98 -1.73 -5.69
CA ARG A 69 43.87 -1.51 -4.56
C ARG A 69 44.55 -2.83 -4.19
N SER A 70 45.87 -2.84 -4.17
CA SER A 70 46.66 -4.01 -3.77
C SER A 70 47.96 -3.57 -3.10
N GLU A 71 48.42 -4.32 -2.09
CA GLU A 71 49.75 -4.18 -1.50
C GLU A 71 50.88 -4.58 -2.47
N ALA A 72 50.57 -5.44 -3.47
CA ALA A 72 51.55 -5.96 -4.41
C ALA A 72 51.77 -5.05 -5.63
N ALA A 73 53.04 -4.89 -5.99
CA ALA A 73 53.52 -4.17 -7.17
C ALA A 73 53.53 -5.05 -8.44
N ASP A 74 52.48 -5.84 -8.67
CA ASP A 74 52.43 -6.81 -9.76
C ASP A 74 51.47 -6.36 -10.88
N ALA A 75 52.03 -6.15 -12.08
CA ALA A 75 51.27 -5.79 -13.27
C ALA A 75 50.30 -6.91 -13.73
N GLY A 76 50.53 -8.16 -13.31
CA GLY A 76 49.65 -9.29 -13.58
C GLY A 76 48.26 -9.16 -12.94
N ILE A 77 48.15 -8.40 -11.84
CA ILE A 77 46.89 -8.19 -11.11
C ILE A 77 45.86 -7.48 -11.98
N ALA A 78 46.26 -6.38 -12.65
CA ALA A 78 45.37 -5.64 -13.53
C ALA A 78 44.84 -6.51 -14.68
N GLN A 79 45.69 -7.38 -15.22
CA GLN A 79 45.33 -8.26 -16.32
C GLN A 79 44.41 -9.42 -15.88
N ALA A 80 44.62 -9.98 -14.69
CA ALA A 80 43.73 -10.97 -14.10
C ALA A 80 42.33 -10.40 -13.83
N ILE A 81 42.26 -9.21 -13.21
CA ILE A 81 40.98 -8.52 -12.95
C ILE A 81 40.29 -8.14 -14.26
N MET A 82 41.03 -7.73 -15.29
CA MET A 82 40.47 -7.46 -16.61
C MET A 82 39.79 -8.70 -17.22
N GLN A 83 40.42 -9.88 -17.14
CA GLN A 83 39.82 -11.12 -17.63
C GLN A 83 38.54 -11.49 -16.85
N GLN A 84 38.58 -11.37 -15.52
CA GLN A 84 37.42 -11.66 -14.68
C GLN A 84 36.26 -10.67 -14.94
N LEU A 85 36.56 -9.39 -15.16
CA LEU A 85 35.57 -8.39 -15.56
C LEU A 85 34.92 -8.77 -16.90
N GLU A 86 35.72 -9.15 -17.91
CA GLU A 86 35.17 -9.55 -19.21
C GLU A 86 34.27 -10.77 -19.10
N GLU A 87 34.65 -11.75 -18.29
CA GLU A 87 33.82 -12.94 -18.04
C GLU A 87 32.52 -12.57 -17.31
N ALA A 88 32.59 -11.72 -16.28
CA ALA A 88 31.40 -11.26 -15.58
C ALA A 88 30.44 -10.47 -16.51
N LEU A 89 30.98 -9.61 -17.39
CA LEU A 89 30.20 -8.89 -18.40
C LEU A 89 29.60 -9.84 -19.44
N LYS A 90 30.33 -10.87 -19.87
CA LYS A 90 29.80 -11.91 -20.78
C LYS A 90 28.68 -12.70 -20.11
N GLN A 91 28.82 -13.08 -18.86
CA GLN A 91 27.78 -13.78 -18.10
C GLN A 91 26.52 -12.92 -17.93
N LEU A 92 26.68 -11.62 -17.65
CA LEU A 92 25.58 -10.66 -17.65
C LEU A 92 24.88 -10.57 -19.01
N ALA A 93 25.63 -10.66 -20.10
CA ALA A 93 25.07 -10.69 -21.45
C ALA A 93 24.40 -12.04 -21.81
N GLN A 94 24.91 -13.16 -21.28
CA GLN A 94 24.49 -14.53 -21.63
C GLN A 94 23.45 -15.14 -20.69
N GLY A 95 23.25 -14.59 -19.48
CA GLY A 95 22.32 -15.10 -18.45
C GLY A 95 20.82 -15.01 -18.78
N SER A 96 20.43 -15.09 -20.06
CA SER A 96 19.04 -14.99 -20.53
C SER A 96 18.64 -16.11 -21.50
N GLY A 97 19.06 -17.34 -21.20
CA GLY A 97 18.69 -18.54 -21.97
C GLY A 97 17.59 -19.37 -21.32
N SER A 98 16.37 -18.84 -21.15
CA SER A 98 15.11 -19.62 -21.06
C SER A 98 13.92 -18.75 -20.64
N SER A 99 13.30 -18.08 -21.62
CA SER A 99 11.91 -17.58 -21.63
C SER A 99 11.76 -16.74 -22.90
N GLN A 100 10.52 -16.42 -23.31
CA GLN A 100 10.23 -15.60 -24.50
C GLN A 100 11.23 -14.43 -24.63
N ALA A 101 11.81 -14.22 -25.82
CA ALA A 101 12.84 -13.21 -25.98
C ALA A 101 12.31 -11.81 -25.60
N LEU A 102 12.88 -11.19 -24.57
CA LEU A 102 12.57 -9.81 -24.19
C LEU A 102 12.72 -8.89 -25.40
N THR A 103 11.64 -8.20 -25.76
CA THR A 103 11.66 -7.27 -26.89
C THR A 103 12.53 -6.07 -26.55
N GLN A 104 13.62 -5.90 -27.30
CA GLN A 104 14.59 -4.82 -27.11
C GLN A 104 14.55 -3.84 -28.28
N VAL A 105 14.63 -2.55 -27.95
CA VAL A 105 14.65 -1.44 -28.93
C VAL A 105 15.68 -0.40 -28.51
N ARG A 106 16.04 0.51 -29.42
CA ARG A 106 17.03 1.59 -29.18
C ARG A 106 16.51 2.99 -29.51
N ARG A 107 15.22 3.11 -29.82
CA ARG A 107 14.56 4.38 -30.17
C ARG A 107 13.15 4.37 -29.62
N TRP A 108 12.66 5.55 -29.22
CA TRP A 108 11.30 5.74 -28.74
C TRP A 108 10.24 5.28 -29.74
N ASP A 109 10.35 5.68 -31.00
CA ASP A 109 9.33 5.33 -32.00
C ASP A 109 9.23 3.82 -32.23
N SER A 110 10.37 3.12 -32.15
CA SER A 110 10.40 1.66 -32.18
C SER A 110 9.76 1.05 -30.93
N ALA A 111 9.92 1.66 -29.75
CA ALA A 111 9.27 1.21 -28.52
C ALA A 111 7.74 1.34 -28.64
N CYS A 112 7.25 2.53 -29.04
CA CYS A 112 5.83 2.80 -29.21
C CYS A 112 5.21 1.95 -30.34
N GLN A 113 5.95 1.65 -31.41
CA GLN A 113 5.45 0.74 -32.44
C GLN A 113 5.33 -0.71 -31.95
N LYS A 114 6.24 -1.15 -31.08
CA LYS A 114 6.23 -2.50 -30.50
C LYS A 114 5.23 -2.65 -29.36
N LEU A 115 4.88 -1.55 -28.70
CA LEU A 115 3.88 -1.51 -27.64
C LEU A 115 2.99 -0.26 -27.80
N PRO A 116 2.02 -0.28 -28.74
CA PRO A 116 1.19 0.89 -29.07
C PRO A 116 0.29 1.37 -27.92
N ASP A 117 -0.05 0.47 -27.02
CA ASP A 117 -0.88 0.67 -25.83
C ASP A 117 -0.06 0.91 -24.56
N ALA A 118 1.23 1.25 -24.70
CA ALA A 118 2.07 1.62 -23.57
C ALA A 118 1.40 2.71 -22.73
N SER A 119 1.34 2.51 -21.41
CA SER A 119 0.70 3.43 -20.46
C SER A 119 1.68 4.01 -19.44
N LEU A 120 2.88 3.42 -19.31
CA LEU A 120 3.91 3.80 -18.34
C LEU A 120 5.32 3.72 -18.92
N ALA A 121 6.16 4.71 -18.62
CA ALA A 121 7.61 4.65 -18.79
C ALA A 121 8.30 4.44 -17.44
N LEU A 122 9.06 3.35 -17.29
CA LEU A 122 9.88 3.07 -16.11
C LEU A 122 11.32 3.49 -16.38
N ILE A 123 11.79 4.54 -15.69
CA ILE A 123 13.09 5.19 -15.93
C ILE A 123 14.03 4.91 -14.77
N SER A 124 15.16 4.28 -15.09
CA SER A 124 16.20 3.85 -14.17
C SER A 124 17.61 4.10 -14.73
N VAL A 125 17.76 5.18 -15.51
CA VAL A 125 19.07 5.65 -16.01
C VAL A 125 19.78 6.52 -14.95
N ALA A 126 21.01 6.97 -15.24
CA ALA A 126 21.68 7.96 -14.40
C ALA A 126 20.85 9.26 -14.28
N GLY A 127 20.78 9.83 -13.07
CA GLY A 127 19.92 10.97 -12.73
C GLY A 127 20.03 12.17 -13.67
N GLU A 128 21.25 12.45 -14.13
CA GLU A 128 21.57 13.54 -15.07
C GLU A 128 20.76 13.52 -16.37
N TYR A 129 20.20 12.36 -16.75
CA TYR A 129 19.43 12.15 -17.98
C TYR A 129 17.97 11.74 -17.73
N ALA A 130 17.60 11.46 -16.46
CA ALA A 130 16.29 10.93 -16.15
C ALA A 130 15.17 11.94 -16.42
N ALA A 131 15.38 13.22 -16.10
CA ALA A 131 14.39 14.28 -16.32
C ALA A 131 14.09 14.53 -17.81
N GLU A 132 15.11 14.41 -18.67
CA GLU A 132 14.97 14.53 -20.11
C GLU A 132 14.11 13.38 -20.67
N LEU A 133 14.42 12.14 -20.29
CA LEU A 133 13.64 10.97 -20.70
C LEU A 133 12.20 11.00 -20.15
N ALA A 134 12.01 11.53 -18.94
CA ALA A 134 10.68 11.71 -18.37
C ALA A 134 9.85 12.73 -19.17
N ASN A 135 10.46 13.84 -19.59
CA ASN A 135 9.79 14.80 -20.48
C ASN A 135 9.44 14.17 -21.84
N GLN A 136 10.34 13.37 -22.42
CA GLN A 136 10.07 12.64 -23.68
C GLN A 136 8.94 11.60 -23.54
N ALA A 137 8.79 10.98 -22.36
CA ALA A 137 7.67 10.10 -22.06
C ALA A 137 6.35 10.88 -21.93
N LEU A 138 6.38 12.02 -21.22
CA LEU A 138 5.21 12.90 -21.09
C LEU A 138 4.78 13.49 -22.44
N ASP A 139 5.71 13.78 -23.37
CA ASP A 139 5.38 14.20 -24.74
C ASP A 139 4.50 13.18 -25.47
N ARG A 140 4.67 11.90 -25.12
CA ARG A 140 3.93 10.75 -25.67
C ARG A 140 2.69 10.38 -24.85
N ASN A 141 2.33 11.21 -23.87
CA ASN A 141 1.23 11.00 -22.94
C ASN A 141 1.34 9.70 -22.13
N LEU A 142 2.56 9.30 -21.78
CA LEU A 142 2.82 8.18 -20.89
C LEU A 142 2.91 8.67 -19.45
N ASN A 143 2.38 7.88 -18.51
CA ASN A 143 2.73 8.04 -17.10
C ASN A 143 4.22 7.73 -16.92
N VAL A 144 4.83 8.21 -15.83
CA VAL A 144 6.25 8.00 -15.59
C VAL A 144 6.48 7.48 -14.19
N MET A 145 7.32 6.45 -14.06
CA MET A 145 7.96 6.09 -12.80
C MET A 145 9.47 6.29 -12.93
N MET A 146 10.01 7.17 -12.11
CA MET A 146 11.44 7.42 -12.00
C MET A 146 11.99 6.72 -10.77
N PHE A 147 12.59 5.55 -11.02
CA PHE A 147 13.47 4.90 -10.05
C PHE A 147 14.77 5.69 -9.88
N SER A 148 15.24 6.35 -10.95
CA SER A 148 16.43 7.18 -10.95
C SER A 148 16.45 8.18 -9.78
N ASP A 149 17.57 8.18 -9.07
CA ASP A 149 17.93 9.19 -8.08
C ASP A 149 18.84 10.27 -8.72
N ASN A 150 19.23 11.30 -7.97
CA ASN A 150 20.07 12.42 -8.39
C ASN A 150 19.43 13.29 -9.49
N VAL A 151 18.11 13.48 -9.39
CA VAL A 151 17.34 14.44 -10.20
C VAL A 151 17.10 15.70 -9.38
N THR A 152 17.24 16.86 -10.00
CA THR A 152 17.08 18.15 -9.31
C THR A 152 15.65 18.34 -8.79
N LEU A 153 15.50 19.23 -7.81
CA LEU A 153 14.18 19.55 -7.27
C LEU A 153 13.33 20.31 -8.29
N GLU A 154 13.98 21.19 -9.05
CA GLU A 154 13.38 21.98 -10.12
C GLU A 154 12.80 21.08 -11.22
N ASP A 155 13.56 20.06 -11.64
CA ASP A 155 13.09 19.06 -12.61
C ASP A 155 11.92 18.24 -12.05
N GLU A 156 11.97 17.81 -10.78
CA GLU A 156 10.86 17.09 -10.14
C GLU A 156 9.56 17.90 -10.15
N ILE A 157 9.63 19.17 -9.72
CA ILE A 157 8.47 20.06 -9.68
C ILE A 157 7.93 20.29 -11.09
N GLN A 158 8.81 20.55 -12.06
CA GLN A 158 8.42 20.76 -13.45
C GLN A 158 7.71 19.54 -14.03
N LEU A 159 8.26 18.33 -13.82
CA LEU A 159 7.71 17.09 -14.34
C LEU A 159 6.35 16.76 -13.72
N LYS A 160 6.22 16.87 -12.39
CA LYS A 160 4.96 16.58 -11.69
C LYS A 160 3.86 17.58 -12.03
N THR A 161 4.21 18.86 -12.14
CA THR A 161 3.26 19.92 -12.55
C THR A 161 2.77 19.67 -13.97
N ARG A 162 3.71 19.41 -14.90
CA ARG A 162 3.40 19.10 -16.30
C ARG A 162 2.53 17.84 -16.44
N ALA A 163 2.80 16.81 -15.65
CA ALA A 163 2.01 15.59 -15.66
C ALA A 163 0.58 15.86 -15.18
N ARG A 164 0.42 16.63 -14.10
CA ARG A 164 -0.90 17.03 -13.60
C ARG A 164 -1.71 17.81 -14.64
N GLU A 165 -1.09 18.76 -15.34
CA GLU A 165 -1.73 19.50 -16.44
C GLU A 165 -2.20 18.60 -17.58
N LYS A 166 -1.50 17.47 -17.79
CA LYS A 166 -1.84 16.45 -18.79
C LYS A 166 -2.80 15.36 -18.29
N GLY A 167 -3.19 15.38 -17.02
CA GLY A 167 -3.96 14.28 -16.41
C GLY A 167 -3.15 12.97 -16.29
N LEU A 168 -1.84 13.06 -16.15
CA LEU A 168 -0.90 11.95 -15.99
C LEU A 168 -0.28 11.94 -14.59
N LEU A 169 0.30 10.79 -14.23
CA LEU A 169 1.03 10.60 -12.98
C LEU A 169 2.55 10.50 -13.24
N VAL A 170 3.32 11.25 -12.44
CA VAL A 170 4.77 11.07 -12.30
C VAL A 170 5.07 10.57 -10.89
N MET A 171 5.57 9.35 -10.80
CA MET A 171 6.03 8.69 -9.58
C MET A 171 7.56 8.88 -9.48
N GLY A 172 8.06 9.56 -8.45
CA GLY A 172 9.49 9.84 -8.33
C GLY A 172 9.87 11.29 -8.65
N PRO A 173 11.17 11.63 -8.66
CA PRO A 173 12.35 10.76 -8.61
C PRO A 173 12.53 10.03 -7.28
N ASP A 174 13.50 9.11 -7.25
CA ASP A 174 13.75 8.24 -6.09
C ASP A 174 12.48 7.46 -5.66
N CYS A 175 11.77 6.90 -6.64
CA CYS A 175 10.63 6.02 -6.41
C CYS A 175 11.08 4.56 -6.50
N GLY A 176 11.39 3.96 -5.35
CA GLY A 176 11.90 2.58 -5.28
C GLY A 176 10.88 1.47 -5.51
N THR A 177 9.59 1.73 -5.27
CA THR A 177 8.56 0.68 -5.18
C THR A 177 7.23 1.18 -5.74
N SER A 178 6.61 0.40 -6.63
CA SER A 178 5.19 0.53 -6.98
C SER A 178 4.62 -0.81 -7.48
N MET A 179 3.32 -1.01 -7.30
CA MET A 179 2.56 -2.19 -7.71
C MET A 179 1.21 -1.72 -8.26
N ILE A 180 1.04 -1.65 -9.58
CA ILE A 180 -0.19 -1.08 -10.18
C ILE A 180 -0.81 -2.09 -11.13
N ALA A 181 -2.11 -2.37 -11.02
CA ALA A 181 -2.81 -3.44 -11.76
C ALA A 181 -2.05 -4.79 -11.70
N GLY A 182 -1.55 -5.16 -10.51
CA GLY A 182 -0.71 -6.35 -10.30
C GLY A 182 0.65 -6.33 -11.02
N THR A 183 1.12 -5.17 -11.49
CA THR A 183 2.37 -5.01 -12.25
C THR A 183 3.50 -4.59 -11.31
N PRO A 184 4.57 -5.39 -11.15
CA PRO A 184 5.68 -5.06 -10.26
C PRO A 184 6.59 -4.02 -10.92
N LEU A 185 6.76 -2.87 -10.26
CA LEU A 185 7.60 -1.78 -10.76
C LEU A 185 8.76 -1.53 -9.77
N ALA A 186 9.99 -1.71 -10.25
CA ALA A 186 11.22 -1.69 -9.46
C ALA A 186 11.22 -2.73 -8.31
N PHE A 187 11.42 -2.32 -7.05
CA PHE A 187 11.42 -3.22 -5.90
C PHE A 187 10.00 -3.46 -5.40
N ALA A 188 9.36 -4.51 -5.90
CA ALA A 188 7.97 -4.86 -5.62
C ALA A 188 7.82 -6.29 -5.07
N ASN A 189 6.69 -6.56 -4.43
CA ASN A 189 6.34 -7.85 -3.85
C ASN A 189 5.12 -8.45 -4.56
N VAL A 190 4.97 -9.77 -4.52
CA VAL A 190 3.71 -10.43 -4.91
C VAL A 190 2.78 -10.36 -3.71
N ILE A 191 1.70 -9.60 -3.83
CA ILE A 191 0.73 -9.34 -2.75
C ILE A 191 -0.63 -9.95 -3.16
N PRO A 192 -1.40 -10.54 -2.22
CA PRO A 192 -2.77 -10.96 -2.50
C PRO A 192 -3.64 -9.83 -3.03
N GLU A 193 -4.60 -10.16 -3.89
CA GLU A 193 -5.63 -9.21 -4.30
C GLU A 193 -6.57 -8.90 -3.12
N GLY A 194 -6.94 -7.63 -2.99
CA GLY A 194 -7.90 -7.16 -1.98
C GLY A 194 -8.42 -5.77 -2.32
N ASN A 195 -9.06 -5.10 -1.36
CA ASN A 195 -9.74 -3.81 -1.55
C ASN A 195 -8.95 -2.60 -1.00
N ILE A 196 -7.70 -2.80 -0.55
CA ILE A 196 -6.88 -1.73 0.04
C ILE A 196 -6.02 -1.07 -1.03
N GLY A 197 -6.24 0.22 -1.28
CA GLY A 197 -5.38 1.06 -2.11
C GLY A 197 -4.26 1.72 -1.30
N VAL A 198 -2.99 1.41 -1.62
CA VAL A 198 -1.82 1.91 -0.91
C VAL A 198 -1.16 3.07 -1.67
N ILE A 199 -0.78 4.12 -0.95
CA ILE A 199 -0.01 5.26 -1.47
C ILE A 199 1.20 5.48 -0.57
N GLY A 200 2.37 5.78 -1.12
CA GLY A 200 3.49 6.13 -0.26
C GLY A 200 4.66 6.87 -0.87
N ALA A 201 5.29 7.70 -0.04
CA ALA A 201 6.55 8.39 -0.34
C ALA A 201 7.73 7.72 0.41
N SER A 202 7.77 6.40 0.39
CA SER A 202 8.80 5.56 1.01
C SER A 202 8.83 4.19 0.34
N GLY A 203 9.98 3.76 -0.20
CA GLY A 203 10.12 2.45 -0.85
C GLY A 203 9.82 1.29 0.09
N THR A 204 10.70 1.06 1.07
CA THR A 204 10.50 -0.01 2.06
C THR A 204 9.31 0.24 2.99
N GLY A 205 8.88 1.49 3.18
CA GLY A 205 7.65 1.79 3.91
C GLY A 205 6.41 1.22 3.21
N ILE A 206 6.35 1.31 1.88
CA ILE A 206 5.28 0.65 1.10
C ILE A 206 5.40 -0.87 1.19
N GLN A 207 6.60 -1.41 0.98
CA GLN A 207 6.80 -2.87 0.99
C GLN A 207 6.40 -3.50 2.33
N GLU A 208 6.85 -2.90 3.44
CA GLU A 208 6.54 -3.40 4.78
C GLU A 208 5.06 -3.26 5.11
N LEU A 209 4.44 -2.13 4.77
CA LEU A 209 2.99 -1.96 4.96
C LEU A 209 2.19 -3.03 4.18
N CYS A 210 2.54 -3.27 2.92
CA CYS A 210 1.88 -4.30 2.10
C CYS A 210 2.14 -5.71 2.64
N SER A 211 3.36 -5.98 3.12
CA SER A 211 3.74 -7.25 3.75
C SER A 211 2.89 -7.53 5.00
N GLN A 212 2.73 -6.52 5.86
CA GLN A 212 1.91 -6.63 7.07
C GLN A 212 0.41 -6.77 6.75
N ILE A 213 -0.09 -6.12 5.71
CA ILE A 213 -1.47 -6.30 5.22
C ILE A 213 -1.70 -7.75 4.79
N ALA A 214 -0.79 -8.31 3.99
CA ALA A 214 -0.86 -9.71 3.55
C ALA A 214 -0.77 -10.68 4.73
N LEU A 215 0.11 -10.41 5.71
CA LEU A 215 0.26 -11.22 6.92
C LEU A 215 -1.00 -11.20 7.79
N ALA A 216 -1.73 -10.08 7.80
CA ALA A 216 -3.00 -9.91 8.49
C ALA A 216 -4.21 -10.51 7.74
N GLY A 217 -3.99 -11.16 6.59
CA GLY A 217 -5.00 -11.92 5.84
C GLY A 217 -5.76 -11.12 4.78
N GLU A 218 -5.35 -9.87 4.51
CA GLU A 218 -5.99 -9.01 3.51
C GLU A 218 -5.07 -8.82 2.29
N GLY A 219 -5.56 -8.10 1.27
CA GLY A 219 -4.82 -7.81 0.04
C GLY A 219 -4.92 -6.35 -0.38
N ILE A 220 -4.23 -6.00 -1.46
CA ILE A 220 -4.25 -4.64 -2.02
C ILE A 220 -4.82 -4.62 -3.43
N THR A 221 -5.33 -3.46 -3.87
CA THR A 221 -5.55 -3.21 -5.30
C THR A 221 -4.26 -2.75 -5.96
N HIS A 222 -3.65 -1.71 -5.39
CA HIS A 222 -2.49 -1.01 -5.91
C HIS A 222 -1.60 -0.51 -4.77
N ALA A 223 -0.32 -0.30 -5.06
CA ALA A 223 0.60 0.47 -4.25
C ALA A 223 1.32 1.51 -5.12
N ILE A 224 1.00 2.78 -4.92
CA ILE A 224 1.50 3.90 -5.72
C ILE A 224 2.63 4.60 -4.98
N GLY A 225 3.85 4.46 -5.48
CA GLY A 225 5.02 5.19 -4.98
C GLY A 225 5.06 6.62 -5.53
N LEU A 226 5.46 7.58 -4.70
CA LEU A 226 5.39 9.01 -5.07
C LEU A 226 6.77 9.66 -5.34
N GLY A 227 7.84 9.01 -4.86
CA GLY A 227 9.17 9.61 -4.72
C GLY A 227 9.40 10.19 -3.33
N GLY A 228 10.60 10.01 -2.79
CA GLY A 228 10.90 10.32 -1.38
C GLY A 228 10.72 11.80 -0.98
N ARG A 229 10.73 12.71 -1.94
CA ARG A 229 10.61 14.17 -1.74
C ARG A 229 9.22 14.73 -2.04
N ASP A 230 8.25 13.92 -2.47
CA ASP A 230 6.93 14.44 -2.89
C ASP A 230 6.23 15.26 -1.79
N LEU A 231 6.40 14.84 -0.54
CA LEU A 231 5.79 15.46 0.64
C LEU A 231 6.65 16.59 1.25
N SER A 232 7.74 16.97 0.57
CA SER A 232 8.52 18.16 0.93
C SER A 232 7.70 19.43 0.79
N ARG A 233 8.18 20.52 1.40
CA ARG A 233 7.52 21.82 1.34
C ARG A 233 7.46 22.33 -0.10
N GLU A 234 8.53 22.08 -0.85
CA GLU A 234 8.79 22.59 -2.19
C GLU A 234 7.96 21.85 -3.25
N VAL A 235 7.87 20.51 -3.16
CA VAL A 235 7.05 19.70 -4.09
C VAL A 235 5.57 19.75 -3.74
N SER A 236 5.22 19.96 -2.47
CA SER A 236 3.83 20.20 -2.01
C SER A 236 2.83 19.07 -2.31
N GLY A 237 3.31 17.83 -2.41
CA GLY A 237 2.48 16.63 -2.53
C GLY A 237 1.74 16.50 -3.86
N ILE A 238 2.29 16.99 -4.97
CA ILE A 238 1.61 16.97 -6.28
C ILE A 238 1.19 15.54 -6.65
N SER A 239 2.11 14.57 -6.55
CA SER A 239 1.78 13.18 -6.91
C SER A 239 0.92 12.51 -5.85
N ALA A 240 1.08 12.85 -4.57
CA ALA A 240 0.20 12.37 -3.50
C ALA A 240 -1.27 12.74 -3.75
N LEU A 241 -1.53 13.99 -4.16
CA LEU A 241 -2.87 14.46 -4.49
C LEU A 241 -3.45 13.72 -5.70
N THR A 242 -2.66 13.60 -6.78
CA THR A 242 -3.09 12.85 -7.97
C THR A 242 -3.37 11.38 -7.63
N ALA A 243 -2.54 10.73 -6.82
CA ALA A 243 -2.74 9.33 -6.41
C ALA A 243 -4.01 9.16 -5.55
N LEU A 244 -4.29 10.11 -4.65
CA LEU A 244 -5.54 10.11 -3.87
C LEU A 244 -6.76 10.29 -4.76
N GLU A 245 -6.72 11.21 -5.73
CA GLU A 245 -7.80 11.40 -6.73
C GLU A 245 -8.02 10.12 -7.55
N MET A 246 -6.94 9.47 -7.99
CA MET A 246 -7.00 8.22 -8.76
C MET A 246 -7.64 7.07 -7.97
N LEU A 247 -7.17 6.84 -6.72
CA LEU A 247 -7.73 5.77 -5.89
C LEU A 247 -9.12 6.13 -5.33
N SER A 248 -9.46 7.41 -5.22
CA SER A 248 -10.83 7.83 -4.89
C SER A 248 -11.81 7.40 -5.99
N ALA A 249 -11.40 7.48 -7.25
CA ALA A 249 -12.22 7.08 -8.41
C ALA A 249 -12.17 5.57 -8.72
N ASP A 250 -11.29 4.79 -8.08
CA ASP A 250 -11.24 3.34 -8.22
C ASP A 250 -12.25 2.66 -7.29
N GLU A 251 -13.31 2.07 -7.83
CA GLU A 251 -14.32 1.34 -7.05
C GLU A 251 -13.74 0.13 -6.31
N LYS A 252 -12.63 -0.46 -6.80
CA LYS A 252 -11.99 -1.61 -6.15
C LYS A 252 -11.22 -1.19 -4.89
N SER A 253 -10.67 0.02 -4.86
CA SER A 253 -10.05 0.60 -3.67
C SER A 253 -11.13 1.10 -2.71
N GLU A 254 -11.66 0.22 -1.88
CA GLU A 254 -12.68 0.58 -0.89
C GLU A 254 -12.07 1.26 0.36
N VAL A 255 -10.81 0.92 0.67
CA VAL A 255 -10.05 1.45 1.81
C VAL A 255 -8.70 1.98 1.32
N LEU A 256 -8.22 3.10 1.87
CA LEU A 256 -6.94 3.68 1.51
C LEU A 256 -5.93 3.56 2.65
N ALA A 257 -4.66 3.36 2.33
CA ALA A 257 -3.57 3.40 3.29
C ALA A 257 -2.40 4.25 2.75
N PHE A 258 -1.95 5.22 3.53
CA PHE A 258 -0.93 6.18 3.12
C PHE A 258 0.28 6.11 4.04
N VAL A 259 1.48 6.02 3.48
CA VAL A 259 2.73 5.99 4.25
C VAL A 259 3.77 6.99 3.75
N SER A 260 4.24 7.86 4.65
CA SER A 260 5.37 8.74 4.36
C SER A 260 6.19 9.07 5.60
N LYS A 261 7.37 9.66 5.41
CA LYS A 261 8.03 10.45 6.45
C LYS A 261 7.14 11.64 6.85
N PRO A 262 7.32 12.26 8.03
CA PRO A 262 6.47 13.35 8.48
C PRO A 262 6.56 14.56 7.53
N PRO A 263 5.46 14.96 6.86
CA PRO A 263 5.45 16.18 6.08
C PRO A 263 5.49 17.42 6.98
N ALA A 264 5.88 18.55 6.39
CA ALA A 264 5.66 19.87 6.99
C ALA A 264 4.16 20.11 7.21
N GLU A 265 3.80 20.88 8.24
CA GLU A 265 2.41 21.08 8.69
C GLU A 265 1.45 21.48 7.56
N ALA A 266 1.82 22.48 6.76
CA ALA A 266 0.98 22.94 5.64
C ALA A 266 0.72 21.84 4.58
N VAL A 267 1.72 20.99 4.32
CA VAL A 267 1.59 19.87 3.38
C VAL A 267 0.74 18.76 4.01
N ARG A 268 0.97 18.46 5.30
CA ARG A 268 0.16 17.50 6.05
C ARG A 268 -1.32 17.83 6.01
N LEU A 269 -1.68 19.08 6.33
CA LEU A 269 -3.07 19.54 6.35
C LEU A 269 -3.71 19.41 4.96
N LYS A 270 -2.98 19.79 3.92
CA LYS A 270 -3.41 19.62 2.53
C LYS A 270 -3.69 18.14 2.19
N ILE A 271 -2.80 17.23 2.58
CA ILE A 271 -2.96 15.79 2.32
C ILE A 271 -4.10 15.18 3.15
N VAL A 272 -4.22 15.53 4.43
CA VAL A 272 -5.34 15.06 5.27
C VAL A 272 -6.67 15.54 4.71
N ASN A 273 -6.78 16.79 4.27
CA ASN A 273 -8.01 17.29 3.62
C ASN A 273 -8.31 16.56 2.31
N ALA A 274 -7.29 16.17 1.54
CA ALA A 274 -7.47 15.37 0.33
C ALA A 274 -7.94 13.94 0.67
N MET A 275 -7.40 13.32 1.73
CA MET A 275 -7.88 12.02 2.24
C MET A 275 -9.35 12.10 2.68
N LYS A 276 -9.72 13.18 3.38
CA LYS A 276 -11.11 13.44 3.76
C LYS A 276 -12.04 13.55 2.56
N ALA A 277 -11.62 14.32 1.55
CA ALA A 277 -12.38 14.52 0.34
C ALA A 277 -12.66 13.23 -0.47
N THR A 278 -11.85 12.17 -0.28
CA THR A 278 -12.14 10.86 -0.91
C THR A 278 -13.43 10.22 -0.38
N GLY A 279 -13.82 10.53 0.87
CA GLY A 279 -14.92 9.87 1.58
C GLY A 279 -14.67 8.40 1.94
N LYS A 280 -13.54 7.82 1.54
CA LYS A 280 -13.19 6.42 1.79
C LYS A 280 -12.48 6.27 3.12
N PRO A 281 -12.70 5.18 3.88
CA PRO A 281 -11.91 4.91 5.07
C PRO A 281 -10.42 4.89 4.74
N THR A 282 -9.65 5.76 5.40
CA THR A 282 -8.25 6.00 5.07
C THR A 282 -7.36 5.89 6.29
N VAL A 283 -6.27 5.13 6.22
CA VAL A 283 -5.21 5.12 7.24
C VAL A 283 -4.07 6.04 6.80
N ALA A 284 -3.70 6.98 7.65
CA ALA A 284 -2.57 7.89 7.45
C ALA A 284 -1.43 7.55 8.42
N LEU A 285 -0.33 7.01 7.89
CA LEU A 285 0.90 6.76 8.61
C LEU A 285 1.95 7.82 8.25
N PHE A 286 2.26 8.67 9.23
CA PHE A 286 3.37 9.61 9.16
C PHE A 286 4.48 9.15 10.11
N LEU A 287 5.51 8.50 9.57
CA LEU A 287 6.53 7.77 10.33
C LEU A 287 7.25 8.65 11.36
N GLY A 288 7.15 8.32 12.65
CA GLY A 288 7.80 9.11 13.71
C GLY A 288 7.06 10.41 14.07
N TYR A 289 5.78 10.51 13.73
CA TYR A 289 4.88 11.56 14.18
C TYR A 289 3.77 10.98 15.05
N THR A 290 3.59 11.54 16.24
CA THR A 290 2.45 11.21 17.11
C THR A 290 1.27 12.10 16.74
N PRO A 291 0.15 11.54 16.25
CA PRO A 291 -1.02 12.32 15.90
C PRO A 291 -1.72 12.88 17.13
N ALA A 292 -2.35 14.05 17.00
CA ALA A 292 -3.10 14.69 18.09
C ALA A 292 -4.39 13.92 18.44
N VAL A 293 -4.99 13.26 17.45
CA VAL A 293 -6.18 12.44 17.58
C VAL A 293 -5.96 11.11 16.85
N ALA A 294 -6.56 10.03 17.33
CA ALA A 294 -6.48 8.73 16.66
C ALA A 294 -7.27 8.69 15.34
N ARG A 295 -8.33 9.51 15.24
CA ARG A 295 -9.24 9.56 14.11
C ARG A 295 -9.76 10.98 13.90
N ASP A 296 -9.87 11.38 12.64
CA ASP A 296 -10.51 12.61 12.19
C ASP A 296 -11.39 12.29 10.96
N GLU A 297 -12.72 12.29 11.15
CA GLU A 297 -13.71 11.87 10.14
C GLU A 297 -13.46 10.45 9.60
N ASN A 298 -13.11 10.30 8.32
CA ASN A 298 -12.76 9.05 7.64
C ASN A 298 -11.25 8.77 7.62
N VAL A 299 -10.44 9.54 8.37
CA VAL A 299 -8.98 9.38 8.44
C VAL A 299 -8.58 8.83 9.81
N TRP A 300 -7.96 7.66 9.82
CA TRP A 300 -7.36 7.03 10.99
C TRP A 300 -5.85 7.27 10.97
N PHE A 301 -5.29 7.76 12.06
CA PHE A 301 -3.85 7.98 12.15
C PHE A 301 -3.15 6.79 12.81
N ALA A 302 -2.02 6.39 12.24
CA ALA A 302 -1.15 5.36 12.77
C ALA A 302 0.26 5.92 13.03
N SER A 303 0.98 5.27 13.93
CA SER A 303 2.33 5.65 14.35
C SER A 303 3.40 4.63 13.93
N SER A 304 3.03 3.38 13.68
CA SER A 304 3.90 2.32 13.14
C SER A 304 3.34 1.63 11.88
N LEU A 305 4.20 0.90 11.18
CA LEU A 305 3.86 0.18 9.94
C LEU A 305 2.85 -0.96 10.19
N ASP A 306 3.06 -1.75 11.24
CA ASP A 306 2.17 -2.86 11.61
C ASP A 306 0.82 -2.35 12.15
N GLU A 307 0.85 -1.25 12.92
CA GLU A 307 -0.38 -0.60 13.39
C GLU A 307 -1.22 -0.09 12.21
N ALA A 308 -0.57 0.56 11.23
CA ALA A 308 -1.23 1.04 10.03
C ALA A 308 -1.85 -0.11 9.23
N ALA A 309 -1.14 -1.24 9.09
CA ALA A 309 -1.65 -2.43 8.44
C ALA A 309 -2.86 -3.02 9.20
N ARG A 310 -2.77 -3.16 10.53
CA ARG A 310 -3.87 -3.68 11.36
C ARG A 310 -5.12 -2.81 11.25
N LEU A 311 -4.96 -1.49 11.25
CA LEU A 311 -6.06 -0.54 11.03
C LEU A 311 -6.63 -0.67 9.60
N ALA A 312 -5.77 -0.73 8.58
CA ALA A 312 -6.22 -0.87 7.19
C ALA A 312 -7.01 -2.17 6.99
N CYS A 313 -6.57 -3.28 7.61
CA CYS A 313 -7.27 -4.56 7.55
C CYS A 313 -8.60 -4.55 8.30
N LEU A 314 -8.67 -3.89 9.46
CA LEU A 314 -9.92 -3.68 10.18
C LEU A 314 -10.93 -2.91 9.32
N LEU A 315 -10.49 -1.81 8.70
CA LEU A 315 -11.33 -1.01 7.82
C LEU A 315 -11.74 -1.79 6.56
N SER A 316 -10.85 -2.62 6.02
CA SER A 316 -11.13 -3.52 4.87
C SER A 316 -12.32 -4.42 5.17
N ARG A 317 -12.25 -5.19 6.27
CA ARG A 317 -13.30 -6.16 6.63
C ARG A 317 -14.64 -5.50 6.89
N VAL A 318 -14.63 -4.38 7.61
CA VAL A 318 -15.87 -3.61 7.88
C VAL A 318 -16.49 -3.11 6.58
N THR A 319 -15.68 -2.53 5.68
CA THR A 319 -16.16 -1.97 4.42
C THR A 319 -16.66 -3.06 3.48
N ALA A 320 -15.89 -4.14 3.30
CA ALA A 320 -16.28 -5.28 2.48
C ALA A 320 -17.61 -5.89 2.96
N ARG A 321 -17.77 -6.08 4.27
CA ARG A 321 -19.02 -6.62 4.84
C ARG A 321 -20.19 -5.65 4.70
N ARG A 322 -19.97 -4.35 4.92
CA ARG A 322 -21.00 -3.32 4.70
C ARG A 322 -21.47 -3.31 3.24
N ASN A 323 -20.54 -3.40 2.29
CA ASN A 323 -20.85 -3.39 0.86
C ASN A 323 -21.58 -4.67 0.42
N ALA A 324 -21.20 -5.83 0.97
CA ALA A 324 -21.92 -7.09 0.74
C ALA A 324 -23.35 -7.08 1.31
N ILE A 325 -23.57 -6.45 2.47
CA ILE A 325 -24.91 -6.28 3.06
C ILE A 325 -25.74 -5.23 2.29
N ALA A 326 -25.09 -4.17 1.80
CA ALA A 326 -25.71 -3.05 1.09
C ALA A 326 -26.90 -2.42 1.84
N PRO A 327 -26.69 -1.74 2.99
CA PRO A 327 -27.78 -1.19 3.77
C PRO A 327 -28.61 -0.18 2.98
N VAL A 328 -29.93 -0.41 2.92
CA VAL A 328 -30.87 0.39 2.11
C VAL A 328 -31.56 1.53 2.85
N SER A 329 -31.53 1.53 4.19
CA SER A 329 -32.21 2.54 5.01
C SER A 329 -31.49 2.78 6.33
N SER A 330 -31.57 4.01 6.83
CA SER A 330 -31.02 4.40 8.12
C SER A 330 -31.87 3.94 9.31
N GLY A 331 -31.30 4.03 10.51
CA GLY A 331 -31.99 3.86 11.78
C GLY A 331 -31.01 3.54 12.91
N PHE A 332 -31.48 2.86 13.95
CA PHE A 332 -30.79 2.80 15.24
C PHE A 332 -30.06 1.48 15.51
N ILE A 333 -29.14 1.54 16.47
CA ILE A 333 -28.37 0.41 16.99
C ILE A 333 -28.98 0.03 18.34
N CYS A 334 -29.15 -1.26 18.59
CA CYS A 334 -29.54 -1.80 19.88
C CYS A 334 -28.55 -2.91 20.27
N GLY A 335 -27.75 -2.69 21.29
CA GLY A 335 -26.89 -3.70 21.90
C GLY A 335 -27.59 -4.36 23.06
N LEU A 336 -27.72 -5.68 23.02
CA LEU A 336 -28.29 -6.48 24.09
C LEU A 336 -27.20 -7.40 24.63
N TYR A 337 -26.40 -6.91 25.58
CA TYR A 337 -25.24 -7.62 26.11
C TYR A 337 -25.58 -8.42 27.37
N THR A 338 -24.84 -9.51 27.59
CA THR A 338 -24.97 -10.36 28.78
C THR A 338 -23.81 -10.23 29.77
N GLY A 339 -22.64 -9.80 29.30
CA GLY A 339 -21.49 -9.46 30.15
C GLY A 339 -21.29 -7.94 30.27
N GLY A 340 -21.40 -7.40 31.48
CA GLY A 340 -21.34 -5.95 31.71
C GLY A 340 -20.06 -5.26 31.23
N THR A 341 -18.89 -5.89 31.37
CA THR A 341 -17.63 -5.31 30.84
C THR A 341 -17.65 -5.21 29.32
N LEU A 342 -18.21 -6.20 28.62
CA LEU A 342 -18.33 -6.17 27.16
C LEU A 342 -19.33 -5.10 26.71
N ALA A 343 -20.42 -4.94 27.47
CA ALA A 343 -21.40 -3.88 27.24
C ALA A 343 -20.78 -2.49 27.40
N ALA A 344 -20.02 -2.26 28.47
CA ALA A 344 -19.34 -0.99 28.74
C ALA A 344 -18.28 -0.65 27.69
N GLU A 345 -17.43 -1.62 27.29
CA GLU A 345 -16.44 -1.38 26.23
C GLU A 345 -17.12 -1.10 24.87
N ALA A 346 -18.16 -1.86 24.53
CA ALA A 346 -18.93 -1.63 23.32
C ALA A 346 -19.60 -0.24 23.30
N ALA A 347 -20.12 0.20 24.45
CA ALA A 347 -20.71 1.53 24.61
C ALA A 347 -19.66 2.64 24.39
N GLY A 348 -18.50 2.56 25.03
CA GLY A 348 -17.43 3.55 24.86
C GLY A 348 -16.89 3.63 23.44
N LEU A 349 -16.68 2.46 22.80
CA LEU A 349 -16.24 2.40 21.39
C LEU A 349 -17.29 2.99 20.45
N LEU A 350 -18.57 2.62 20.63
CA LEU A 350 -19.65 3.12 19.80
C LEU A 350 -19.87 4.62 19.99
N ALA A 351 -19.80 5.13 21.22
CA ALA A 351 -19.87 6.56 21.51
C ALA A 351 -18.79 7.33 20.75
N GLY A 352 -17.55 6.84 20.77
CA GLY A 352 -16.44 7.41 20.00
C GLY A 352 -16.65 7.37 18.48
N HIS A 353 -17.30 6.33 17.94
CA HIS A 353 -17.62 6.25 16.51
C HIS A 353 -18.74 7.22 16.09
N LEU A 354 -19.70 7.49 16.97
CA LEU A 354 -20.83 8.39 16.74
C LEU A 354 -20.51 9.86 17.08
N GLY A 355 -19.42 10.10 17.81
CA GLY A 355 -19.06 11.46 18.27
C GLY A 355 -19.96 11.96 19.39
N VAL A 356 -20.50 11.05 20.21
CA VAL A 356 -21.36 11.35 21.37
C VAL A 356 -20.61 11.07 22.66
N GLU A 357 -21.04 11.71 23.76
CA GLU A 357 -20.48 11.43 25.08
C GLU A 357 -20.93 10.05 25.57
N ALA A 358 -20.03 9.33 26.25
CA ALA A 358 -20.40 8.12 26.98
C ALA A 358 -21.25 8.50 28.20
N ASP A 359 -22.19 7.63 28.61
CA ASP A 359 -22.99 7.88 29.82
C ASP A 359 -22.14 7.62 31.06
N ASP A 360 -21.97 8.62 31.93
CA ASP A 360 -21.18 8.47 33.15
C ASP A 360 -21.92 7.69 34.26
N THR A 361 -23.24 7.60 34.18
CA THR A 361 -24.11 7.15 35.29
C THR A 361 -24.69 5.76 35.10
N HIS A 362 -24.63 5.21 33.86
CA HIS A 362 -24.97 3.83 33.50
C HIS A 362 -26.21 3.25 34.20
N GLN A 363 -27.25 4.07 34.41
CA GLN A 363 -28.33 3.74 35.34
C GLN A 363 -29.19 2.59 34.80
N HIS A 364 -29.49 1.60 35.65
CA HIS A 364 -30.32 0.43 35.31
C HIS A 364 -29.80 -0.37 34.10
N GLY A 365 -28.48 -0.57 34.03
CA GLY A 365 -27.84 -1.32 32.96
C GLY A 365 -27.82 -0.63 31.59
N MET A 366 -28.25 0.63 31.47
CA MET A 366 -28.13 1.38 30.23
C MET A 366 -26.70 1.89 30.05
N MET A 367 -25.92 1.27 29.18
CA MET A 367 -24.50 1.62 28.97
C MET A 367 -24.31 2.80 27.99
N LEU A 368 -25.25 2.97 27.06
CA LEU A 368 -25.29 4.09 26.12
C LEU A 368 -26.75 4.34 25.74
N ASP A 369 -27.19 5.60 25.76
CA ASP A 369 -28.46 6.04 25.18
C ASP A 369 -28.27 7.41 24.51
N ALA A 370 -28.00 7.41 23.21
CA ALA A 370 -27.67 8.61 22.45
C ALA A 370 -28.29 8.55 21.05
N ASP A 371 -29.03 9.59 20.66
CA ASP A 371 -29.69 9.71 19.35
C ASP A 371 -30.54 8.48 18.95
N GLY A 372 -31.09 7.77 19.94
CA GLY A 372 -31.86 6.53 19.75
C GLY A 372 -31.03 5.26 19.63
N HIS A 373 -29.69 5.35 19.63
CA HIS A 373 -28.78 4.22 19.74
C HIS A 373 -28.63 3.80 21.19
N GLN A 374 -28.78 2.51 21.47
CA GLN A 374 -28.77 1.97 22.82
C GLN A 374 -27.80 0.81 22.97
N ILE A 375 -27.08 0.74 24.08
CA ILE A 375 -26.34 -0.46 24.53
C ILE A 375 -26.81 -0.80 25.95
N LEU A 376 -27.30 -2.01 26.15
CA LEU A 376 -27.83 -2.49 27.42
C LEU A 376 -26.97 -3.62 27.97
N ASP A 377 -26.63 -3.54 29.25
CA ASP A 377 -26.16 -4.66 30.08
C ASP A 377 -27.36 -5.34 30.73
N LEU A 378 -27.75 -6.51 30.21
CA LEU A 378 -28.86 -7.29 30.76
C LEU A 378 -28.46 -8.06 32.02
N GLY A 379 -27.18 -8.04 32.41
CA GLY A 379 -26.67 -8.61 33.66
C GLY A 379 -26.94 -7.75 34.89
N ASP A 380 -27.30 -6.48 34.69
CA ASP A 380 -27.61 -5.54 35.76
C ASP A 380 -28.78 -6.02 36.64
N ASP A 381 -28.75 -5.65 37.92
CA ASP A 381 -29.76 -6.01 38.92
C ASP A 381 -31.18 -5.64 38.45
N PHE A 382 -31.33 -4.52 37.72
CA PHE A 382 -32.60 -4.08 37.16
C PHE A 382 -33.27 -5.15 36.27
N TYR A 383 -32.48 -5.87 35.48
CA TYR A 383 -32.97 -6.90 34.56
C TYR A 383 -33.02 -8.30 35.19
N THR A 384 -32.37 -8.52 36.34
CA THR A 384 -32.24 -9.84 36.97
C THR A 384 -33.13 -10.04 38.20
N VAL A 385 -33.91 -9.03 38.64
CA VAL A 385 -34.89 -9.22 39.72
C VAL A 385 -35.89 -10.34 39.40
N GLY A 386 -35.83 -11.43 40.17
CA GLY A 386 -36.74 -12.58 40.05
C GLY A 386 -36.46 -13.51 38.87
N ARG A 387 -35.28 -13.44 38.26
CA ARG A 387 -34.88 -14.24 37.08
C ARG A 387 -33.37 -14.57 37.12
N PRO A 388 -32.92 -15.68 36.50
CA PRO A 388 -31.49 -15.99 36.46
C PRO A 388 -30.71 -14.96 35.63
N HIS A 389 -29.40 -14.87 35.87
CA HIS A 389 -28.48 -14.04 35.09
C HIS A 389 -28.50 -14.43 33.60
N PRO A 390 -28.48 -13.49 32.64
CA PRO A 390 -28.67 -13.76 31.22
C PRO A 390 -27.60 -14.65 30.56
N MET A 391 -26.40 -14.76 31.16
CA MET A 391 -25.39 -15.71 30.70
C MET A 391 -25.78 -17.18 30.97
N ILE A 392 -26.62 -17.42 31.98
CA ILE A 392 -27.06 -18.75 32.41
C ILE A 392 -28.38 -19.11 31.72
N ASP A 393 -29.32 -18.15 31.67
CA ASP A 393 -30.64 -18.32 31.08
C ASP A 393 -30.88 -17.24 30.01
N PRO A 394 -31.00 -17.61 28.73
CA PRO A 394 -31.13 -16.63 27.64
C PRO A 394 -32.57 -16.13 27.45
N THR A 395 -33.54 -16.53 28.29
CA THR A 395 -34.98 -16.30 28.05
C THR A 395 -35.31 -14.82 27.92
N LEU A 396 -34.82 -13.97 28.83
CA LEU A 396 -35.09 -12.53 28.79
C LEU A 396 -34.51 -11.90 27.52
N ARG A 397 -33.23 -12.17 27.24
CA ARG A 397 -32.55 -11.62 26.06
C ARG A 397 -33.24 -12.05 24.77
N ASN A 398 -33.60 -13.33 24.66
CA ASN A 398 -34.28 -13.88 23.48
C ASN A 398 -35.68 -13.27 23.29
N LEU A 399 -36.41 -12.97 24.38
CA LEU A 399 -37.66 -12.23 24.31
C LEU A 399 -37.43 -10.82 23.75
N LEU A 400 -36.46 -10.08 24.31
CA LEU A 400 -36.13 -8.73 23.86
C LEU A 400 -35.68 -8.68 22.40
N ILE A 401 -34.92 -9.67 21.95
CA ILE A 401 -34.53 -9.83 20.55
C ILE A 401 -35.76 -10.03 19.68
N ALA A 402 -36.65 -10.96 20.03
CA ALA A 402 -37.87 -11.21 19.25
C ALA A 402 -38.78 -9.96 19.18
N ASP A 403 -38.89 -9.22 20.27
CA ASP A 403 -39.66 -7.96 20.36
C ASP A 403 -39.12 -6.86 19.44
N LEU A 404 -37.85 -6.94 19.01
CA LEU A 404 -37.33 -6.03 17.98
C LEU A 404 -38.08 -6.18 16.66
N GLY A 405 -38.78 -7.29 16.40
CA GLY A 405 -39.68 -7.42 15.25
C GLY A 405 -40.71 -6.29 15.15
N ALA A 406 -41.18 -5.77 16.30
CA ALA A 406 -42.12 -4.66 16.37
C ALA A 406 -41.47 -3.26 16.40
N LYS A 407 -40.13 -3.17 16.31
CA LYS A 407 -39.36 -1.91 16.42
C LYS A 407 -38.62 -1.57 15.11
N PRO A 408 -39.32 -1.29 14.00
CA PRO A 408 -38.74 -1.13 12.66
C PRO A 408 -37.57 -0.14 12.56
N GLN A 409 -37.55 0.86 13.44
CA GLN A 409 -36.49 1.85 13.55
C GLN A 409 -35.13 1.28 13.98
N VAL A 410 -35.10 0.12 14.65
CA VAL A 410 -33.85 -0.58 15.00
C VAL A 410 -33.37 -1.36 13.78
N ARG A 411 -32.20 -0.99 13.28
CA ARG A 411 -31.57 -1.57 12.07
C ARG A 411 -30.48 -2.58 12.42
N VAL A 412 -29.76 -2.34 13.51
CA VAL A 412 -28.61 -3.16 13.93
C VAL A 412 -28.81 -3.66 15.35
N LEU A 413 -28.63 -4.95 15.54
CA LEU A 413 -28.59 -5.64 16.82
C LEU A 413 -27.13 -6.06 17.12
N LEU A 414 -26.57 -5.56 18.22
CA LEU A 414 -25.25 -5.97 18.72
C LEU A 414 -25.39 -7.01 19.84
N LEU A 415 -24.59 -8.07 19.76
CA LEU A 415 -24.64 -9.21 20.67
C LEU A 415 -23.23 -9.66 21.11
N ASP A 416 -23.07 -9.97 22.39
CA ASP A 416 -22.02 -10.87 22.88
C ASP A 416 -22.56 -12.30 23.03
N VAL A 417 -21.73 -13.30 22.71
CA VAL A 417 -22.03 -14.71 22.98
C VAL A 417 -20.91 -15.25 23.86
N VAL A 418 -21.15 -15.26 25.17
CA VAL A 418 -20.18 -15.75 26.16
C VAL A 418 -20.46 -17.22 26.45
N ILE A 419 -19.48 -18.08 26.14
CA ILE A 419 -19.55 -19.53 26.34
C ILE A 419 -18.57 -19.98 27.45
N GLY A 420 -18.50 -21.28 27.71
CA GLY A 420 -17.70 -21.88 28.77
C GLY A 420 -18.53 -22.40 29.93
N PHE A 421 -17.85 -22.80 31.00
CA PHE A 421 -18.51 -23.36 32.18
C PHE A 421 -19.45 -22.34 32.84
N GLY A 422 -20.64 -22.80 33.22
CA GLY A 422 -21.67 -21.96 33.87
C GLY A 422 -22.56 -21.17 32.91
N ALA A 423 -22.22 -21.12 31.62
CA ALA A 423 -23.07 -20.51 30.59
C ALA A 423 -24.10 -21.51 30.04
N THR A 424 -25.04 -20.99 29.24
CA THR A 424 -26.03 -21.79 28.49
C THR A 424 -25.34 -22.88 27.65
N ALA A 425 -25.97 -24.05 27.51
CA ALA A 425 -25.41 -25.19 26.78
C ALA A 425 -25.29 -24.97 25.26
N ASP A 426 -26.22 -24.22 24.66
CA ASP A 426 -26.17 -23.85 23.24
C ASP A 426 -26.81 -22.45 23.02
N PRO A 427 -26.08 -21.38 23.35
CA PRO A 427 -26.62 -20.03 23.23
C PRO A 427 -26.90 -19.63 21.78
N ALA A 428 -26.07 -20.03 20.82
CA ALA A 428 -26.21 -19.66 19.41
C ALA A 428 -27.55 -20.10 18.81
N ALA A 429 -27.94 -21.37 18.97
CA ALA A 429 -29.19 -21.87 18.40
C ALA A 429 -30.42 -21.10 18.93
N SER A 430 -30.42 -20.77 20.23
CA SER A 430 -31.51 -20.02 20.85
C SER A 430 -31.57 -18.57 20.37
N LEU A 431 -30.41 -17.91 20.20
CA LEU A 431 -30.28 -16.56 19.66
C LEU A 431 -30.74 -16.49 18.20
N VAL A 432 -30.34 -17.45 17.37
CA VAL A 432 -30.76 -17.55 15.97
C VAL A 432 -32.28 -17.62 15.88
N SER A 433 -32.92 -18.48 16.68
CA SER A 433 -34.38 -18.60 16.70
C SER A 433 -35.07 -17.29 17.09
N ALA A 434 -34.55 -16.59 18.09
CA ALA A 434 -35.10 -15.31 18.53
C ALA A 434 -34.97 -14.21 17.46
N TRP A 435 -33.80 -14.09 16.85
CA TRP A 435 -33.53 -13.10 15.81
C TRP A 435 -34.32 -13.38 14.53
N GLN A 436 -34.46 -14.65 14.13
CA GLN A 436 -35.30 -15.04 12.99
C GLN A 436 -36.78 -14.69 13.20
N LYS A 437 -37.32 -14.81 14.42
CA LYS A 437 -38.67 -14.33 14.75
C LYS A 437 -38.80 -12.82 14.56
N ALA A 438 -37.78 -12.06 14.98
CA ALA A 438 -37.75 -10.62 14.77
C ALA A 438 -37.72 -10.28 13.26
N CYS A 439 -36.83 -10.91 12.49
CA CYS A 439 -36.75 -10.69 11.04
C CYS A 439 -38.03 -11.07 10.30
N ALA A 440 -38.67 -12.18 10.66
CA ALA A 440 -39.93 -12.63 10.05
C ALA A 440 -41.10 -11.65 10.26
N ALA A 441 -41.02 -10.80 11.30
CA ALA A 441 -42.01 -9.76 11.57
C ALA A 441 -41.69 -8.42 10.87
N ARG A 442 -40.54 -8.29 10.19
CA ARG A 442 -40.10 -7.06 9.53
C ARG A 442 -40.39 -7.10 8.02
N PRO A 443 -40.74 -5.96 7.40
CA PRO A 443 -40.77 -5.85 5.95
C PRO A 443 -39.35 -5.80 5.37
N ASP A 444 -39.20 -6.18 4.09
CA ASP A 444 -37.90 -6.26 3.39
C ASP A 444 -37.12 -4.94 3.35
N ASN A 445 -37.82 -3.80 3.41
CA ASN A 445 -37.21 -2.47 3.43
C ASN A 445 -36.77 -2.01 4.85
N GLN A 446 -36.99 -2.83 5.88
CA GLN A 446 -36.58 -2.57 7.26
C GLN A 446 -35.93 -3.81 7.93
N PRO A 447 -34.90 -4.44 7.31
CA PRO A 447 -34.31 -5.70 7.77
C PRO A 447 -33.45 -5.56 9.04
N LEU A 448 -33.59 -6.41 10.06
CA LEU A 448 -32.76 -6.32 11.27
C LEU A 448 -31.42 -7.02 11.08
N TYR A 449 -30.32 -6.27 10.93
CA TYR A 449 -28.98 -6.84 10.86
C TYR A 449 -28.50 -7.23 12.26
N ALA A 450 -27.89 -8.39 12.42
CA ALA A 450 -27.29 -8.82 13.69
C ALA A 450 -25.78 -8.96 13.55
N ILE A 451 -25.05 -8.47 14.56
CA ILE A 451 -23.60 -8.55 14.68
C ILE A 451 -23.29 -9.17 16.03
N ALA A 452 -22.48 -10.24 16.04
CA ALA A 452 -22.10 -10.95 17.25
C ALA A 452 -20.57 -11.02 17.43
N THR A 453 -20.13 -10.95 18.67
CA THR A 453 -18.79 -11.38 19.09
C THR A 453 -18.93 -12.62 19.98
N VAL A 454 -18.06 -13.61 19.79
CA VAL A 454 -18.03 -14.81 20.63
C VAL A 454 -16.86 -14.70 21.60
N THR A 455 -17.12 -14.86 22.89
CA THR A 455 -16.10 -14.90 23.96
C THR A 455 -16.05 -16.30 24.54
N GLY A 456 -14.91 -16.96 24.39
CA GLY A 456 -14.71 -18.35 24.77
C GLY A 456 -13.74 -19.04 23.81
N THR A 457 -13.51 -20.33 24.02
CA THR A 457 -12.44 -21.11 23.40
C THR A 457 -12.98 -22.33 22.66
N GLU A 458 -12.12 -22.89 21.80
CA GLU A 458 -12.47 -24.08 21.01
C GLU A 458 -12.79 -25.31 21.89
N ARG A 459 -12.28 -25.34 23.11
CA ARG A 459 -12.42 -26.47 24.05
C ARG A 459 -13.53 -26.29 25.09
N ASP A 460 -14.24 -25.17 25.06
CA ASP A 460 -15.39 -25.00 25.94
C ASP A 460 -16.50 -26.01 25.57
N PRO A 461 -17.38 -26.38 26.52
CA PRO A 461 -18.43 -27.37 26.27
C PRO A 461 -19.29 -27.10 25.02
N GLN A 462 -19.50 -25.83 24.71
CA GLN A 462 -20.29 -25.35 23.57
C GLN A 462 -19.50 -25.30 22.25
N CYS A 463 -18.16 -25.37 22.31
CA CYS A 463 -17.22 -25.24 21.19
C CYS A 463 -17.32 -23.91 20.41
N ARG A 464 -16.26 -23.08 20.48
CA ARG A 464 -16.23 -21.77 19.80
C ARG A 464 -16.56 -21.86 18.31
N SER A 465 -15.89 -22.72 17.54
CA SER A 465 -16.12 -22.83 16.10
C SER A 465 -17.56 -23.22 15.73
N GLN A 466 -18.20 -24.11 16.49
CA GLN A 466 -19.58 -24.54 16.25
C GLN A 466 -20.59 -23.42 16.51
N GLN A 467 -20.38 -22.66 17.58
CA GLN A 467 -21.23 -21.51 17.90
C GLN A 467 -21.10 -20.41 16.85
N ILE A 468 -19.88 -20.14 16.36
CA ILE A 468 -19.64 -19.20 15.26
C ILE A 468 -20.36 -19.68 14.00
N ALA A 469 -20.14 -20.93 13.58
CA ALA A 469 -20.76 -21.48 12.37
C ALA A 469 -22.30 -21.41 12.43
N THR A 470 -22.90 -21.74 13.58
CA THR A 470 -24.36 -21.67 13.76
C THR A 470 -24.91 -20.26 13.55
N LEU A 471 -24.20 -19.23 14.02
CA LEU A 471 -24.59 -17.83 13.83
C LEU A 471 -24.39 -17.39 12.37
N GLU A 472 -23.25 -17.73 11.78
CA GLU A 472 -22.93 -17.37 10.38
C GLU A 472 -23.87 -18.04 9.37
N ASP A 473 -24.20 -19.33 9.56
CA ASP A 473 -25.15 -20.08 8.72
C ASP A 473 -26.55 -19.46 8.75
N ALA A 474 -26.91 -18.80 9.85
CA ALA A 474 -28.17 -18.05 9.97
C ALA A 474 -28.12 -16.67 9.31
N GLY A 475 -26.95 -16.18 8.91
CA GLY A 475 -26.74 -14.84 8.35
C GLY A 475 -26.43 -13.76 9.39
N ILE A 476 -26.08 -14.14 10.62
CA ILE A 476 -25.57 -13.20 11.64
C ILE A 476 -24.09 -12.94 11.36
N ALA A 477 -23.70 -11.66 11.34
CA ALA A 477 -22.30 -11.29 11.14
C ALA A 477 -21.50 -11.56 12.42
N VAL A 478 -20.64 -12.58 12.40
CA VAL A 478 -19.70 -12.82 13.50
C VAL A 478 -18.37 -12.14 13.21
N VAL A 479 -17.89 -11.36 14.19
CA VAL A 479 -16.58 -10.69 14.13
C VAL A 479 -15.75 -11.02 15.37
N SER A 480 -14.44 -10.83 15.27
CA SER A 480 -13.50 -11.32 16.28
C SER A 480 -13.31 -10.39 17.49
N SER A 481 -13.76 -9.13 17.40
CA SER A 481 -13.50 -8.11 18.44
C SER A 481 -14.60 -7.04 18.51
N LEU A 482 -14.73 -6.39 19.67
CA LEU A 482 -15.68 -5.29 19.89
C LEU A 482 -15.39 -4.05 19.02
N PRO A 483 -14.13 -3.63 18.77
CA PRO A 483 -13.85 -2.54 17.84
C PRO A 483 -14.39 -2.80 16.43
N GLU A 484 -14.28 -4.02 15.92
CA GLU A 484 -14.84 -4.39 14.61
C GLU A 484 -16.37 -4.42 14.63
N ALA A 485 -16.96 -4.96 15.69
CA ALA A 485 -18.42 -5.06 15.83
C ALA A 485 -19.09 -3.69 15.88
N THR A 486 -18.59 -2.78 16.72
CA THR A 486 -19.16 -1.44 16.89
C THR A 486 -18.89 -0.54 15.68
N LEU A 487 -17.74 -0.72 15.01
CA LEU A 487 -17.44 0.02 13.78
C LEU A 487 -18.35 -0.42 12.62
N LEU A 488 -18.58 -1.74 12.48
CA LEU A 488 -19.55 -2.27 11.52
C LEU A 488 -20.98 -1.80 11.84
N ALA A 489 -21.37 -1.78 13.12
CA ALA A 489 -22.68 -1.29 13.52
C ALA A 489 -22.89 0.18 13.12
N ALA A 490 -21.91 1.04 13.40
CA ALA A 490 -21.94 2.45 12.99
C ALA A 490 -21.94 2.62 11.45
N ALA A 491 -21.30 1.71 10.71
CA ALA A 491 -21.30 1.74 9.25
C ALA A 491 -22.66 1.32 8.63
N LEU A 492 -23.37 0.37 9.26
CA LEU A 492 -24.63 -0.19 8.73
C LEU A 492 -25.86 0.69 8.96
N ILE A 493 -25.80 1.64 9.89
CA ILE A 493 -26.89 2.61 10.12
C ILE A 493 -26.95 3.74 9.08
N HIS A 494 -25.93 3.87 8.25
CA HIS A 494 -25.93 4.80 7.12
C HIS A 494 -26.04 4.02 5.81
N PRO A 495 -27.08 4.27 4.99
CA PRO A 495 -27.23 3.59 3.71
C PRO A 495 -26.04 3.91 2.79
N LEU A 496 -25.82 3.06 1.79
CA LEU A 496 -24.82 3.34 0.76
C LEU A 496 -25.23 4.61 0.00
N SER A 497 -24.29 5.53 -0.18
CA SER A 497 -24.47 6.64 -1.12
C SER A 497 -24.57 6.06 -2.54
N PRO A 498 -25.43 6.62 -3.41
CA PRO A 498 -25.45 6.21 -4.81
C PRO A 498 -24.05 6.36 -5.41
N ALA A 499 -23.56 5.31 -6.07
CA ALA A 499 -22.30 5.37 -6.77
C ALA A 499 -22.34 6.52 -7.78
N THR A 500 -21.43 7.49 -7.63
CA THR A 500 -21.26 8.51 -8.66
C THR A 500 -20.40 7.85 -9.73
N GLN A 501 -20.91 7.68 -10.95
CA GLN A 501 -20.11 7.12 -12.04
C GLN A 501 -18.87 8.00 -12.27
N GLN A 502 -17.74 7.53 -11.78
CA GLN A 502 -16.43 8.12 -12.05
C GLN A 502 -15.67 7.15 -12.93
N HIS A 503 -15.00 7.68 -13.96
CA HIS A 503 -14.19 6.86 -14.84
C HIS A 503 -12.94 6.43 -14.09
N THR A 504 -12.73 5.13 -13.90
CA THR A 504 -11.50 4.60 -13.32
C THR A 504 -10.31 5.01 -14.18
N PRO A 505 -9.24 5.59 -13.61
CA PRO A 505 -8.06 5.97 -14.40
C PRO A 505 -7.48 4.74 -15.12
N SER A 506 -7.20 4.87 -16.42
CA SER A 506 -6.74 3.76 -17.26
C SER A 506 -5.47 3.08 -16.75
N LEU A 507 -4.59 3.82 -16.06
CA LEU A 507 -3.38 3.28 -15.44
C LEU A 507 -3.69 2.21 -14.37
N LEU A 508 -4.84 2.30 -13.70
CA LEU A 508 -5.25 1.35 -12.67
C LEU A 508 -5.87 0.07 -13.26
N GLU A 509 -6.35 0.13 -14.50
CA GLU A 509 -6.94 -1.01 -15.20
C GLU A 509 -5.89 -1.90 -15.86
N ASN A 510 -4.95 -1.30 -16.59
CA ASN A 510 -3.91 -2.02 -17.30
C ASN A 510 -2.61 -1.21 -17.40
N VAL A 511 -1.48 -1.89 -17.22
CA VAL A 511 -0.15 -1.30 -17.23
C VAL A 511 0.73 -1.96 -18.29
N ALA A 512 1.11 -1.20 -19.30
CA ALA A 512 2.04 -1.58 -20.35
C ALA A 512 3.29 -0.69 -20.29
N VAL A 513 4.46 -1.31 -20.13
CA VAL A 513 5.67 -0.60 -19.68
C VAL A 513 6.71 -0.49 -20.79
N ILE A 514 7.14 0.75 -21.07
CA ILE A 514 8.40 1.01 -21.75
C ILE A 514 9.48 1.16 -20.68
N ASN A 515 10.35 0.15 -20.55
CA ASN A 515 11.43 0.15 -19.55
C ASN A 515 12.72 0.75 -20.13
N ILE A 516 13.25 1.77 -19.46
CA ILE A 516 14.44 2.53 -19.84
C ILE A 516 15.44 2.51 -18.68
N GLY A 517 16.67 2.07 -18.95
CA GLY A 517 17.70 1.91 -17.91
C GLY A 517 17.95 0.43 -17.59
N LEU A 518 17.74 0.02 -16.34
CA LEU A 518 18.03 -1.32 -15.84
C LEU A 518 17.24 -2.40 -16.59
N ARG A 519 17.95 -3.30 -17.25
CA ARG A 519 17.36 -4.47 -17.93
C ARG A 519 16.69 -5.43 -16.96
N SER A 520 17.19 -5.53 -15.72
CA SER A 520 16.63 -6.39 -14.68
C SER A 520 15.16 -6.10 -14.37
N PHE A 521 14.73 -4.83 -14.40
CA PHE A 521 13.32 -4.47 -14.23
C PHE A 521 12.44 -4.95 -15.38
N ALA A 522 12.92 -4.88 -16.63
CA ALA A 522 12.19 -5.47 -17.76
C ALA A 522 12.08 -7.00 -17.65
N LEU A 523 13.13 -7.68 -17.18
CA LEU A 523 13.10 -9.13 -16.95
C LEU A 523 12.13 -9.51 -15.84
N ALA A 524 12.05 -8.73 -14.76
CA ALA A 524 11.08 -8.94 -13.69
C ALA A 524 9.63 -8.78 -14.19
N LEU A 525 9.35 -7.72 -14.96
CA LEU A 525 8.05 -7.50 -15.61
C LEU A 525 7.68 -8.67 -16.53
N GLN A 526 8.64 -9.16 -17.32
CA GLN A 526 8.41 -10.29 -18.20
C GLN A 526 8.17 -11.59 -17.42
N SER A 527 8.87 -11.80 -16.31
CA SER A 527 8.63 -12.95 -15.42
C SER A 527 7.23 -12.90 -14.81
N ALA A 528 6.70 -11.69 -14.56
CA ALA A 528 5.32 -11.46 -14.15
C ALA A 528 4.31 -11.50 -15.31
N SER A 529 4.75 -11.88 -16.53
CA SER A 529 3.93 -11.89 -17.76
C SER A 529 3.25 -10.55 -18.07
N LYS A 530 3.89 -9.43 -17.72
CA LYS A 530 3.39 -8.08 -17.98
C LYS A 530 3.92 -7.54 -19.30
N PRO A 531 3.10 -6.78 -20.06
CA PRO A 531 3.52 -6.22 -21.34
C PRO A 531 4.66 -5.23 -21.15
N VAL A 532 5.82 -5.57 -21.72
CA VAL A 532 7.05 -4.77 -21.57
C VAL A 532 7.86 -4.73 -22.85
N VAL A 533 8.37 -3.54 -23.18
CA VAL A 533 9.43 -3.33 -24.16
C VAL A 533 10.62 -2.69 -23.46
N HIS A 534 11.80 -3.27 -23.64
CA HIS A 534 13.02 -2.70 -23.08
C HIS A 534 13.71 -1.78 -24.09
N TYR A 535 13.72 -0.49 -23.79
CA TYR A 535 14.52 0.49 -24.51
C TYR A 535 15.94 0.50 -23.91
N GLN A 536 16.87 -0.13 -24.65
CA GLN A 536 18.30 -0.11 -24.36
C GLN A 536 18.88 1.27 -24.68
N TRP A 537 18.82 2.17 -23.69
CA TRP A 537 19.29 3.54 -23.78
C TRP A 537 20.76 3.67 -23.32
N SER A 538 21.50 4.58 -23.94
CA SER A 538 22.86 4.97 -23.56
C SER A 538 23.08 6.44 -23.95
N PRO A 539 23.90 7.20 -23.20
CA PRO A 539 24.15 8.60 -23.53
C PRO A 539 24.81 8.74 -24.90
N VAL A 540 24.19 9.55 -25.75
CA VAL A 540 24.68 9.84 -27.11
C VAL A 540 26.03 10.57 -27.03
N ALA A 541 26.91 10.32 -28.00
CA ALA A 541 28.18 11.02 -28.13
C ALA A 541 29.10 10.96 -26.89
N GLY A 542 29.07 9.87 -26.12
CA GLY A 542 29.89 9.73 -24.92
C GLY A 542 29.45 10.64 -23.77
N GLY A 543 28.20 11.11 -23.76
CA GLY A 543 27.70 12.07 -22.76
C GLY A 543 28.09 13.52 -23.02
N ASN A 544 28.67 13.84 -24.18
CA ASN A 544 28.97 15.22 -24.56
C ASN A 544 27.68 15.97 -24.94
N LYS A 545 27.12 16.73 -23.98
CA LYS A 545 25.86 17.48 -24.14
C LYS A 545 25.84 18.43 -25.35
N LYS A 546 26.98 19.02 -25.75
CA LYS A 546 27.04 19.90 -26.93
C LYS A 546 26.90 19.11 -28.23
N LEU A 547 27.56 17.96 -28.32
CA LEU A 547 27.50 17.10 -29.51
C LEU A 547 26.16 16.37 -29.61
N ALA A 548 25.58 15.94 -28.48
CA ALA A 548 24.23 15.40 -28.42
C ALA A 548 23.19 16.41 -28.93
N ARG A 549 23.23 17.66 -28.43
CA ARG A 549 22.33 18.74 -28.87
C ARG A 549 22.51 19.13 -30.33
N LEU A 550 23.71 18.92 -30.90
CA LEU A 550 23.96 19.12 -32.32
C LEU A 550 23.32 18.00 -33.16
N LEU A 551 23.42 16.75 -32.70
CA LEU A 551 22.80 15.58 -33.34
C LEU A 551 21.27 15.64 -33.30
N GLU A 552 20.69 16.14 -32.21
CA GLU A 552 19.24 16.36 -32.08
C GLU A 552 18.71 17.43 -33.06
N ARG A 553 19.49 18.48 -33.35
CA ARG A 553 19.09 19.50 -34.34
C ARG A 553 19.23 19.03 -35.79
N LEU A 554 19.88 17.88 -36.01
CA LEU A 554 20.07 17.26 -37.32
C LEU A 554 19.06 16.15 -37.61
N GLN A 555 18.27 15.74 -36.61
CA GLN A 555 17.15 14.79 -36.71
C GLN A 555 15.84 15.56 -36.74
#